data_AF-H2XUM2-F1
#
_entry.id   AF-H2XUM2-F1
#
_cell.length_a   1.000
_cell.length_b   1.000
_cell.length_c   1.000
_cell.angle_alpha   90.00
_cell.angle_beta   90.00
_cell.angle_gamma   90.00
#
_symmetry.space_group_name_H-M   'P 1'
#
loop_
_entity.id
_entity.type
_entity.pdbx_description
1 polymer ?
#
loop_
_entity_poly.entity_id
_entity_poly.type
_entity_poly.pdbx_seq_one_letter_code
_entity_poly.pdbx_strand_id
1 'polypeptide(L)'
;MDIILAQSLCTEATAQLKIFIERFYSLFVKLAPDFVKPKLHFLLHFPRLIEFYGPLRHLWCMRFESFHKKIKLLAHNCQNFKNICLTVTKRIQSFKCYEQCSIACLMDDTALEGKPTTMDQLPIEIAEFMQYDMDIPESANLISLKRLVENGVTYSVNNIYILDFIHNKPMFIHVKRIVIFGSVTLICGLLLVPLYFNSQFHSYVVQI
;
A
#
# COMPACT_ATOMS: atom_id res chain seq x y z
N MET A 1 4.44 7.59 14.75
CA MET A 1 4.73 7.92 13.32
C MET A 1 3.65 7.38 12.40
N ASP A 2 3.01 6.28 12.79
CA ASP A 2 2.13 5.48 11.93
C ASP A 2 0.92 6.27 11.41
N ILE A 3 0.31 7.13 12.22
CA ILE A 3 -0.85 7.94 11.79
C ILE A 3 -0.47 8.98 10.73
N ILE A 4 0.64 9.71 10.91
CA ILE A 4 1.04 10.78 9.98
C ILE A 4 1.47 10.20 8.61
N LEU A 5 2.04 9.00 8.61
CA LEU A 5 2.56 8.32 7.42
C LEU A 5 1.56 7.36 6.77
N ALA A 6 0.35 7.23 7.31
CA ALA A 6 -0.67 6.35 6.79
C ALA A 6 -1.14 6.77 5.40
N GLN A 7 -1.50 5.80 4.56
CA GLN A 7 -2.08 6.03 3.23
C GLN A 7 -3.58 6.34 3.30
N SER A 8 -4.25 5.80 4.31
CA SER A 8 -5.66 6.01 4.62
C SER A 8 -5.80 6.21 6.13
N LEU A 9 -6.77 7.02 6.54
CA LEU A 9 -7.02 7.35 7.94
C LEU A 9 -8.51 7.33 8.23
N CYS A 10 -8.89 6.76 9.37
CA CYS A 10 -10.22 6.89 9.96
C CYS A 10 -10.29 8.13 10.87
N THR A 11 -11.52 8.56 11.17
CA THR A 11 -11.80 9.72 12.02
C THR A 11 -11.26 9.52 13.44
N GLU A 12 -11.31 8.29 13.96
CA GLU A 12 -10.78 7.94 15.27
C GLU A 12 -9.27 8.12 15.34
N ALA A 13 -8.54 7.74 14.28
CA ALA A 13 -7.09 7.93 14.21
C ALA A 13 -6.70 9.42 14.25
N THR A 14 -7.48 10.27 13.58
CA THR A 14 -7.28 11.73 13.62
C THR A 14 -7.54 12.30 15.01
N ALA A 15 -8.58 11.82 15.70
CA ALA A 15 -8.87 12.21 17.08
C ALA A 15 -7.74 11.78 18.05
N GLN A 16 -7.23 10.56 17.90
CA GLN A 16 -6.09 10.07 18.67
C GLN A 16 -4.83 10.91 18.42
N LEU A 17 -4.57 11.26 17.16
CA LEU A 17 -3.43 12.12 16.80
C LEU A 17 -3.50 13.47 17.50
N LYS A 18 -4.67 14.09 17.57
CA LYS A 18 -4.87 15.36 18.27
C LYS A 18 -4.47 15.26 19.74
N ILE A 19 -4.94 14.23 20.44
CA ILE A 19 -4.60 13.99 21.86
C ILE A 19 -3.09 13.81 22.04
N PHE A 20 -2.44 13.02 21.17
CA PHE A 20 -1.00 12.80 21.24
C PHE A 20 -0.21 14.08 21.00
N ILE A 21 -0.61 14.88 20.02
CA ILE A 21 0.05 16.15 19.70
C ILE A 21 -0.10 17.15 20.85
N GLU A 22 -1.30 17.30 21.42
CA GLU A 22 -1.55 18.21 22.55
C GLU A 22 -0.74 17.81 23.78
N ARG A 23 -0.71 16.51 24.12
CA ARG A 23 0.08 16.00 25.23
C ARG A 23 1.58 16.19 25.01
N PHE A 24 2.08 15.90 23.81
CA PHE A 24 3.49 16.08 23.50
C PHE A 24 3.89 17.56 23.52
N TYR A 25 3.11 18.42 22.88
CA TYR A 25 3.41 19.84 22.76
C TYR A 25 3.39 20.54 24.12
N SER A 26 2.38 20.25 24.96
CA SER A 26 2.29 20.81 26.32
C SER A 26 3.48 20.41 27.20
N LEU A 27 3.90 19.15 27.16
CA LEU A 27 5.10 18.68 27.87
C LEU A 27 6.37 19.31 27.32
N PHE A 28 6.50 19.41 26.00
CA PHE A 28 7.68 19.99 25.36
C PHE A 28 7.86 21.47 25.71
N VAL A 29 6.77 22.26 25.64
CA VAL A 29 6.79 23.68 26.03
C VAL A 29 7.17 23.84 27.50
N LYS A 30 6.70 22.95 28.38
CA LYS A 30 7.03 22.99 29.80
C LYS A 30 8.51 22.68 30.09
N LEU A 31 9.09 21.72 29.36
CA LEU A 31 10.45 21.23 29.62
C LEU A 31 11.54 21.96 28.83
N ALA A 32 11.20 22.49 27.65
CA ALA A 32 12.14 23.07 26.70
C ALA A 32 11.52 24.25 25.91
N PRO A 33 11.05 25.31 26.60
CA PRO A 33 10.34 26.42 25.97
C PRO A 33 11.19 27.13 24.89
N ASP A 34 12.49 27.28 25.11
CA ASP A 34 13.41 27.97 24.19
C ASP A 34 13.66 27.20 22.88
N PHE A 35 13.28 25.93 22.83
CA PHE A 35 13.48 25.05 21.66
C PHE A 35 12.23 24.92 20.79
N VAL A 36 11.15 25.65 21.10
CA VAL A 36 9.92 25.65 20.31
C VAL A 36 10.15 26.37 18.99
N LYS A 37 10.33 25.60 17.92
CA LYS A 37 10.51 26.10 16.55
C LYS A 37 9.18 26.16 15.81
N PRO A 38 9.03 27.00 14.77
CA PRO A 38 7.83 27.03 13.92
C PRO A 38 7.41 25.65 13.38
N LYS A 39 8.38 24.79 13.04
CA LYS A 39 8.12 23.40 12.61
C LYS A 39 7.35 22.58 13.66
N LEU A 40 7.62 22.82 14.94
CA LEU A 40 6.94 22.14 16.04
C LEU A 40 5.52 22.66 16.20
N HIS A 41 5.32 23.98 16.07
CA HIS A 41 3.99 24.59 16.08
C HIS A 41 3.09 24.04 14.96
N PHE A 42 3.66 23.77 13.78
CA PHE A 42 2.88 23.20 12.67
C PHE A 42 2.22 21.86 12.96
N LEU A 43 2.74 21.08 13.92
CA LEU A 43 2.09 19.83 14.35
C LEU A 43 0.65 20.07 14.84
N LEU A 44 0.37 21.19 15.50
CA LEU A 44 -0.96 21.51 16.02
C LEU A 44 -2.01 21.59 14.89
N HIS A 45 -1.59 21.90 13.67
CA HIS A 45 -2.47 22.00 12.51
C HIS A 45 -2.68 20.65 11.79
N PHE A 46 -1.93 19.60 12.13
CA PHE A 46 -1.99 18.32 11.42
C PHE A 46 -3.37 17.67 11.45
N PRO A 47 -4.10 17.60 12.59
CA PRO A 47 -5.46 17.05 12.60
C PRO A 47 -6.40 17.80 11.65
N ARG A 48 -6.36 19.14 11.69
CA ARG A 48 -7.15 20.00 10.80
C ARG A 48 -6.79 19.77 9.32
N LEU A 49 -5.50 19.65 9.00
CA LEU A 49 -5.06 19.37 7.62
C LEU A 49 -5.52 18.00 7.14
N ILE A 50 -5.56 17.00 8.03
CA ILE A 50 -6.10 15.67 7.71
C ILE A 50 -7.59 15.74 7.40
N GLU A 51 -8.36 16.52 8.17
CA GLU A 51 -9.79 16.71 7.94
C GLU A 51 -10.07 17.38 6.58
N PHE A 52 -9.26 18.35 6.16
CA PHE A 52 -9.48 19.06 4.90
C PHE A 52 -8.94 18.33 3.67
N TYR A 53 -7.77 17.70 3.77
CA TYR A 53 -7.03 17.18 2.62
C TYR A 53 -6.83 15.66 2.64
N GLY A 54 -7.32 14.98 3.69
CA GLY A 54 -7.05 13.57 3.91
C GLY A 54 -5.62 13.32 4.41
N PRO A 55 -5.11 12.08 4.25
CA PRO A 55 -3.82 11.68 4.82
C PRO A 55 -2.65 12.58 4.39
N LEU A 56 -1.87 13.08 5.36
CA LEU A 56 -0.77 14.03 5.13
C LEU A 56 0.33 13.48 4.22
N ARG A 57 0.42 12.16 4.11
CA ARG A 57 1.26 11.47 3.15
C ARG A 57 1.02 11.95 1.72
N HIS A 58 -0.17 12.39 1.34
CA HIS A 58 -0.39 12.87 -0.04
C HIS A 58 0.14 14.29 -0.28
N LEU A 59 0.42 15.04 0.80
CA LEU A 59 0.89 16.43 0.74
C LEU A 59 2.42 16.57 0.77
N TRP A 60 3.15 15.48 1.03
CA TRP A 60 4.60 15.55 1.19
C TRP A 60 5.36 15.69 -0.15
N CYS A 61 6.54 16.30 -0.09
CA CYS A 61 7.32 16.57 -1.30
C CYS A 61 8.30 15.45 -1.70
N MET A 62 8.30 14.30 -1.01
CA MET A 62 9.29 13.24 -1.24
C MET A 62 9.31 12.75 -2.69
N ARG A 63 8.16 12.65 -3.37
CA ARG A 63 8.10 12.23 -4.77
C ARG A 63 8.77 13.26 -5.71
N PHE A 64 8.60 14.55 -5.44
CA PHE A 64 9.26 15.61 -6.20
C PHE A 64 10.77 15.60 -5.97
N GLU A 65 11.22 15.39 -4.73
CA GLU A 65 12.65 15.26 -4.40
C GLU A 65 13.29 14.05 -5.11
N SER A 66 12.62 12.90 -5.10
CA SER A 66 13.04 11.71 -5.85
C SER A 66 13.15 11.98 -7.35
N PHE A 67 12.22 12.75 -7.92
CA PHE A 67 12.25 13.12 -9.32
C PHE A 67 13.38 14.10 -9.64
N HIS A 68 13.65 15.07 -8.78
CA HIS A 68 14.79 15.98 -8.90
C HIS A 68 16.13 15.23 -8.94
N LYS A 69 16.27 14.12 -8.20
CA LYS A 69 17.46 13.26 -8.30
C LYS A 69 17.67 12.73 -9.72
N LYS A 70 16.60 12.30 -10.40
CA LYS A 70 16.67 11.84 -11.81
C LYS A 70 17.12 12.97 -12.73
N ILE A 71 16.58 14.17 -12.57
CA ILE A 71 16.98 15.37 -13.33
C ILE A 71 18.48 15.66 -13.15
N LYS A 72 18.96 15.69 -11.91
CA LYS A 72 20.38 15.98 -11.60
C LYS A 72 21.33 14.94 -12.21
N LEU A 73 20.95 13.66 -12.14
CA LEU A 73 21.73 12.58 -12.74
C LEU A 73 21.78 12.71 -14.26
N LEU A 74 20.66 13.04 -14.91
CA LEU A 74 20.64 13.29 -16.35
C LEU A 74 21.51 14.48 -16.73
N ALA A 75 21.40 15.60 -16.02
CA ALA A 75 22.22 16.78 -16.24
C ALA A 75 23.72 16.46 -16.13
N HIS A 76 24.10 15.70 -15.10
CA HIS A 76 25.47 15.23 -14.89
C HIS A 76 25.94 14.31 -16.03
N ASN A 77 25.13 13.34 -16.46
CA ASN A 77 25.56 12.36 -17.45
C ASN A 77 25.57 12.91 -18.89
N CYS A 78 24.71 13.88 -19.21
CA CYS A 78 24.65 14.49 -20.54
C CYS A 78 25.92 15.27 -20.91
N GLN A 79 26.61 15.86 -19.91
CA GLN A 79 27.78 16.74 -20.09
C GLN A 79 27.56 17.83 -21.18
N ASN A 80 26.31 18.20 -21.46
CA ASN A 80 25.95 19.25 -22.40
C ASN A 80 25.57 20.51 -21.64
N PHE A 81 26.45 21.51 -21.71
CA PHE A 81 26.28 22.79 -21.02
C PHE A 81 25.51 23.82 -21.86
N LYS A 82 25.27 23.55 -23.15
CA LYS A 82 24.48 24.43 -24.02
C LYS A 82 23.00 24.13 -23.84
N ASN A 83 22.29 25.06 -23.20
CA ASN A 83 20.85 24.97 -22.92
C ASN A 83 20.46 23.66 -22.22
N ILE A 84 20.99 23.48 -21.01
CA ILE A 84 20.82 22.26 -20.22
C ILE A 84 19.35 21.96 -19.89
N CYS A 85 18.54 22.99 -19.66
CA CYS A 85 17.10 22.85 -19.40
C CYS A 85 16.40 22.17 -20.57
N LEU A 86 16.65 22.62 -21.81
CA LEU A 86 16.07 21.99 -23.01
C LEU A 86 16.50 20.53 -23.14
N THR A 87 17.78 20.24 -22.92
CA THR A 87 18.33 18.88 -23.02
C THR A 87 17.68 17.93 -22.01
N VAL A 88 17.60 18.34 -20.75
CA VAL A 88 16.99 17.56 -19.66
C VAL A 88 15.51 17.35 -19.91
N THR A 89 14.76 18.41 -20.25
CA THR A 89 13.32 18.33 -20.52
C THR A 89 13.01 17.38 -21.67
N LYS A 90 13.74 17.48 -22.79
CA LYS A 90 13.55 16.56 -23.93
C LYS A 90 13.76 15.09 -23.53
N ARG A 91 14.84 14.78 -22.81
CA ARG A 91 15.11 13.40 -22.36
C ARG A 91 14.05 12.87 -21.41
N ILE A 92 13.62 13.69 -20.45
CA ILE A 92 12.56 13.32 -19.51
C ILE A 92 11.24 13.11 -20.23
N GLN A 93 10.88 14.00 -21.16
CA GLN A 93 9.65 13.89 -21.91
C GLN A 93 9.63 12.63 -22.78
N SER A 94 10.73 12.33 -23.49
CA SER A 94 10.84 11.07 -24.24
C SER A 94 10.73 9.84 -23.33
N PHE A 95 11.37 9.85 -22.16
CA PHE A 95 11.26 8.77 -21.17
C PHE A 95 9.82 8.61 -20.65
N LYS A 96 9.11 9.72 -20.41
CA LYS A 96 7.71 9.70 -19.97
C LYS A 96 6.77 9.20 -21.04
N CYS A 97 6.97 9.61 -22.30
CA CYS A 97 6.24 9.05 -23.43
C CYS A 97 6.44 7.54 -23.51
N TYR A 98 7.67 7.05 -23.34
CA TYR A 98 7.93 5.61 -23.31
C TYR A 98 7.19 4.89 -22.16
N GLU A 99 7.27 5.40 -20.92
CA GLU A 99 6.53 4.83 -19.77
C GLU A 99 5.01 4.80 -20.02
N GLN A 100 4.48 5.82 -20.71
CA GLN A 100 3.04 6.00 -20.93
C GLN A 100 2.52 5.44 -22.26
N CYS A 101 3.40 4.96 -23.15
CA CYS A 101 3.03 4.51 -24.50
C CYS A 101 2.42 3.10 -24.53
N SER A 102 2.58 2.30 -23.47
CA SER A 102 2.03 0.95 -23.46
C SER A 102 0.57 0.95 -23.01
N ILE A 103 -0.27 0.09 -23.61
CA ILE A 103 -1.62 -0.23 -23.09
C ILE A 103 -1.51 -0.77 -21.65
N ALA A 104 -0.38 -1.40 -21.31
CA ALA A 104 0.00 -1.81 -19.96
C ALA A 104 0.24 -0.65 -18.97
N CYS A 105 0.31 0.61 -19.41
CA CYS A 105 0.33 1.77 -18.50
C CYS A 105 -1.00 1.93 -17.73
N LEU A 106 -2.10 1.40 -18.28
CA LEU A 106 -3.44 1.42 -17.68
C LEU A 106 -3.92 0.04 -17.26
N MET A 107 -3.31 -1.03 -17.75
CA MET A 107 -3.65 -2.37 -17.34
C MET A 107 -2.80 -2.74 -16.15
N ASP A 108 -3.46 -3.25 -15.13
CA ASP A 108 -2.79 -3.81 -14.00
C ASP A 108 -2.01 -5.06 -14.44
N ASP A 109 -0.69 -5.04 -14.27
CA ASP A 109 0.23 -6.10 -14.67
C ASP A 109 -0.16 -7.40 -13.95
N THR A 110 -1.08 -8.18 -14.52
CA THR A 110 -1.40 -9.52 -14.04
C THR A 110 -0.30 -10.47 -14.53
N ALA A 111 0.83 -10.46 -13.85
CA ALA A 111 1.86 -11.47 -14.03
C ALA A 111 1.34 -12.79 -13.45
N LEU A 112 0.85 -13.68 -14.32
CA LEU A 112 0.31 -14.98 -13.96
C LEU A 112 1.40 -16.05 -14.04
N GLU A 113 2.05 -16.38 -12.93
CA GLU A 113 2.82 -17.62 -12.81
C GLU A 113 1.93 -18.71 -12.20
N GLY A 114 1.22 -19.44 -13.08
CA GLY A 114 0.19 -20.39 -12.68
C GLY A 114 0.37 -21.80 -13.23
N LYS A 115 -0.14 -22.78 -12.49
CA LYS A 115 -0.34 -24.15 -12.96
C LYS A 115 -1.83 -24.40 -13.20
N PRO A 116 -2.21 -25.07 -14.30
CA PRO A 116 -3.59 -25.53 -14.46
C PRO A 116 -3.93 -26.48 -13.32
N THR A 117 -5.13 -26.34 -12.77
CA THR A 117 -5.64 -27.10 -11.61
C THR A 117 -7.09 -27.47 -11.91
N THR A 118 -7.53 -28.64 -11.42
CA THR A 118 -8.94 -29.07 -11.52
C THR A 118 -9.62 -28.94 -10.17
N MET A 119 -10.96 -28.93 -10.17
CA MET A 119 -11.77 -28.84 -8.94
C MET A 119 -11.43 -29.93 -7.92
N ASP A 120 -11.11 -31.13 -8.38
CA ASP A 120 -10.76 -32.29 -7.53
C ASP A 120 -9.48 -32.09 -6.71
N GLN A 121 -8.61 -31.15 -7.10
CA GLN A 121 -7.36 -30.85 -6.40
C GLN A 121 -7.54 -29.75 -5.34
N LEU A 122 -8.71 -29.13 -5.28
CA LEU A 122 -9.08 -28.12 -4.30
C LEU A 122 -9.68 -28.77 -3.05
N PRO A 123 -9.54 -28.16 -1.87
CA PRO A 123 -10.31 -28.54 -0.69
C PRO A 123 -11.81 -28.47 -0.99
N ILE A 124 -12.57 -29.42 -0.43
CA ILE A 124 -14.01 -29.58 -0.65
C ILE A 124 -14.75 -28.26 -0.42
N GLU A 125 -14.46 -27.56 0.67
CA GLU A 125 -15.07 -26.27 1.02
C GLU A 125 -14.92 -25.21 -0.08
N ILE A 126 -13.75 -25.16 -0.74
CA ILE A 126 -13.48 -24.18 -1.80
C ILE A 126 -14.16 -24.61 -3.10
N ALA A 127 -14.17 -25.91 -3.40
CA ALA A 127 -14.83 -26.44 -4.57
C ALA A 127 -16.35 -26.25 -4.49
N GLU A 128 -16.97 -26.50 -3.33
CA GLU A 128 -18.39 -26.27 -3.08
C GLU A 128 -18.73 -24.77 -3.20
N PHE A 129 -17.96 -23.88 -2.58
CA PHE A 129 -18.16 -22.43 -2.71
C PHE A 129 -18.11 -21.99 -4.19
N MET A 130 -17.14 -22.50 -4.95
CA MET A 130 -17.00 -22.16 -6.37
C MET A 130 -18.18 -22.69 -7.21
N GLN A 131 -18.69 -23.89 -6.93
CA GLN A 131 -19.81 -24.47 -7.68
C GLN A 131 -21.15 -23.83 -7.32
N TYR A 132 -21.45 -23.70 -6.03
CA TYR A 132 -22.80 -23.37 -5.56
C TYR A 132 -23.01 -21.87 -5.32
N ASP A 133 -22.00 -21.14 -4.85
CA ASP A 133 -22.12 -19.71 -4.57
C ASP A 133 -21.68 -18.84 -5.76
N MET A 134 -20.77 -19.35 -6.59
CA MET A 134 -20.20 -18.62 -7.73
C MET A 134 -20.66 -19.14 -9.10
N ASP A 135 -21.48 -20.19 -9.15
CA ASP A 135 -21.99 -20.85 -10.37
C ASP A 135 -20.87 -21.25 -11.37
N ILE A 136 -19.69 -21.63 -10.86
CA ILE A 136 -18.55 -22.04 -11.71
C ILE A 136 -18.71 -23.53 -12.07
N PRO A 137 -18.78 -23.88 -13.37
CA PRO A 137 -18.96 -25.27 -13.79
C PRO A 137 -17.75 -26.14 -13.46
N GLU A 138 -17.96 -27.43 -13.17
CA GLU A 138 -16.89 -28.41 -12.87
C GLU A 138 -15.81 -28.53 -13.96
N SER A 139 -16.21 -28.33 -15.22
CA SER A 139 -15.32 -28.36 -16.38
C SER A 139 -14.51 -27.07 -16.57
N ALA A 140 -14.62 -26.12 -15.63
CA ALA A 140 -13.88 -24.88 -15.64
C ALA A 140 -12.36 -25.10 -15.65
N ASN A 141 -11.67 -24.37 -16.54
CA ASN A 141 -10.22 -24.29 -16.52
C ASN A 141 -9.78 -23.36 -15.39
N LEU A 142 -9.30 -23.95 -14.29
CA LEU A 142 -8.79 -23.19 -13.15
C LEU A 142 -7.27 -23.08 -13.22
N ILE A 143 -6.75 -21.94 -12.79
CA ILE A 143 -5.31 -21.70 -12.71
C ILE A 143 -4.96 -21.40 -11.25
N SER A 144 -4.15 -22.27 -10.63
CA SER A 144 -3.59 -21.99 -9.32
C SER A 144 -2.31 -21.18 -9.46
N LEU A 145 -2.24 -20.06 -8.74
CA LEU A 145 -1.12 -19.12 -8.77
C LEU A 145 -0.28 -19.22 -7.51
N LYS A 146 1.03 -19.04 -7.67
CA LYS A 146 1.93 -18.77 -6.53
C LYS A 146 1.94 -17.29 -6.14
N ARG A 147 1.82 -16.44 -7.14
CA ARG A 147 1.90 -14.98 -7.04
C ARG A 147 0.91 -14.36 -8.01
N LEU A 148 0.25 -13.32 -7.54
CA LEU A 148 -0.71 -12.50 -8.27
C LEU A 148 -0.30 -11.03 -8.07
N VAL A 149 -0.39 -10.23 -9.13
CA VAL A 149 -0.24 -8.78 -9.03
C VAL A 149 -1.55 -8.16 -9.52
N GLU A 150 -2.24 -7.47 -8.61
CA GLU A 150 -3.52 -6.80 -8.87
C GLU A 150 -3.56 -5.45 -8.14
N ASN A 151 -4.05 -4.43 -8.82
CA ASN A 151 -4.00 -3.00 -8.47
C ASN A 151 -2.65 -2.52 -7.92
N GLY A 152 -1.55 -2.99 -8.51
CA GLY A 152 -0.18 -2.74 -8.05
C GLY A 152 0.19 -3.42 -6.72
N VAL A 153 -0.69 -4.25 -6.16
CA VAL A 153 -0.45 -5.05 -4.96
C VAL A 153 -0.04 -6.46 -5.36
N THR A 154 1.09 -6.92 -4.83
CA THR A 154 1.53 -8.32 -5.00
C THR A 154 0.96 -9.20 -3.91
N TYR A 155 0.06 -10.11 -4.28
CA TYR A 155 -0.42 -11.21 -3.46
C TYR A 155 0.43 -12.46 -3.69
N SER A 156 0.78 -13.18 -2.62
CA SER A 156 1.60 -14.39 -2.71
C SER A 156 1.18 -15.41 -1.67
N VAL A 157 1.28 -16.68 -2.03
CA VAL A 157 0.94 -17.79 -1.14
C VAL A 157 1.89 -17.82 0.06
N ASN A 158 1.34 -18.07 1.24
CA ASN A 158 1.97 -18.03 2.57
C ASN A 158 2.33 -16.64 3.11
N ASN A 159 1.93 -15.57 2.42
CA ASN A 159 2.03 -14.23 2.99
C ASN A 159 0.77 -13.85 3.76
N ILE A 160 0.94 -12.91 4.70
CA ILE A 160 -0.11 -12.37 5.53
C ILE A 160 -0.47 -10.97 5.05
N TYR A 161 -1.75 -10.74 4.80
CA TYR A 161 -2.28 -9.45 4.36
C TYR A 161 -3.32 -8.95 5.35
N ILE A 162 -3.53 -7.64 5.41
CA ILE A 162 -4.62 -7.05 6.19
C ILE A 162 -5.88 -7.14 5.34
N LEU A 163 -6.93 -7.73 5.91
CA LEU A 163 -8.22 -7.92 5.24
C LEU A 163 -9.17 -6.78 5.59
N ASP A 164 -9.25 -6.42 6.88
CA ASP A 164 -10.12 -5.34 7.35
C ASP A 164 -9.66 -4.77 8.71
N PHE A 165 -10.29 -3.72 9.19
CA PHE A 165 -10.11 -3.15 10.53
C PHE A 165 -11.42 -3.17 11.32
N ILE A 166 -11.52 -4.06 12.30
CA ILE A 166 -12.67 -4.13 13.22
C ILE A 166 -12.30 -3.42 14.52
N HIS A 167 -13.03 -2.35 14.88
CA HIS A 167 -12.77 -1.54 16.09
C HIS A 167 -11.30 -1.09 16.21
N ASN A 168 -10.71 -0.58 15.12
CA ASN A 168 -9.28 -0.22 15.01
C ASN A 168 -8.28 -1.37 15.22
N LYS A 169 -8.72 -2.63 15.21
CA LYS A 169 -7.83 -3.80 15.20
C LYS A 169 -7.77 -4.39 13.79
N PRO A 170 -6.58 -4.54 13.19
CA PRO A 170 -6.46 -5.16 11.88
C PRO A 170 -6.79 -6.65 11.97
N MET A 171 -7.65 -7.12 11.08
CA MET A 171 -7.82 -8.53 10.79
C MET A 171 -6.88 -8.91 9.67
N PHE A 172 -6.28 -10.09 9.80
CA PHE A 172 -5.32 -10.58 8.84
C PHE A 172 -5.83 -11.82 8.13
N ILE A 173 -5.36 -12.03 6.91
CA ILE A 173 -5.53 -13.29 6.18
C ILE A 173 -4.17 -13.88 5.87
N HIS A 174 -3.95 -15.12 6.29
CA HIS A 174 -2.80 -15.90 5.86
C HIS A 174 -3.17 -16.67 4.59
N VAL A 175 -2.71 -16.16 3.44
CA VAL A 175 -3.05 -16.71 2.13
C VAL A 175 -2.50 -18.13 2.00
N LYS A 176 -3.37 -19.11 1.76
CA LYS A 176 -2.99 -20.50 1.54
C LYS A 176 -3.05 -20.88 0.07
N ARG A 177 -3.99 -20.30 -0.70
CA ARG A 177 -4.16 -20.57 -2.13
C ARG A 177 -4.68 -19.33 -2.85
N ILE A 178 -4.29 -19.19 -4.10
CA ILE A 178 -4.81 -18.20 -5.05
C ILE A 178 -5.25 -18.97 -6.28
N VAL A 179 -6.50 -18.79 -6.70
CA VAL A 179 -7.09 -19.48 -7.85
C VAL A 179 -7.76 -18.44 -8.76
N ILE A 180 -7.54 -18.58 -10.06
CA ILE A 180 -8.22 -17.76 -11.07
C ILE A 180 -9.13 -18.64 -11.91
N PHE A 181 -10.33 -18.10 -12.17
CA PHE A 181 -11.27 -18.60 -13.16
C PHE A 181 -11.75 -17.46 -14.05
N GLY A 182 -11.39 -17.48 -15.34
CA GLY A 182 -11.76 -16.42 -16.27
C GLY A 182 -11.29 -15.04 -15.80
N SER A 183 -12.24 -14.17 -15.44
CA SER A 183 -11.99 -12.83 -14.89
C SER A 183 -12.08 -12.74 -13.37
N VAL A 184 -12.36 -13.84 -12.68
CA VAL A 184 -12.57 -13.89 -11.23
C VAL A 184 -11.31 -14.42 -10.55
N THR A 185 -10.79 -13.65 -9.60
CA THR A 185 -9.66 -14.04 -8.76
C THR A 185 -10.14 -14.36 -7.35
N LEU A 186 -9.83 -15.57 -6.87
CA LEU A 186 -10.16 -16.03 -5.53
C LEU A 186 -8.88 -16.18 -4.70
N ILE A 187 -8.83 -15.47 -3.57
CA ILE A 187 -7.75 -15.55 -2.59
C ILE A 187 -8.31 -16.25 -1.35
N CYS A 188 -7.81 -17.46 -1.08
CA CYS A 188 -8.27 -18.28 0.04
C CYS A 188 -7.17 -18.38 1.10
N GLY A 189 -7.55 -18.25 2.36
CA GLY A 189 -6.60 -18.26 3.46
C GLY A 189 -7.27 -18.42 4.81
N LEU A 190 -6.44 -18.55 5.85
CA LEU A 190 -6.91 -18.59 7.22
C LEU A 190 -7.08 -17.18 7.74
N LEU A 191 -8.25 -16.91 8.32
CA LEU A 191 -8.52 -15.65 9.01
C LEU A 191 -7.76 -15.64 10.34
N LEU A 192 -6.92 -14.64 10.52
CA LEU A 192 -6.08 -14.45 11.70
C LEU A 192 -6.54 -13.22 12.46
N VAL A 193 -7.04 -13.43 13.68
CA VAL A 193 -7.46 -12.37 14.60
C VAL A 193 -6.32 -12.03 15.55
N PRO A 194 -5.95 -10.74 15.71
CA PRO A 194 -4.87 -10.36 16.62
C PRO A 194 -5.26 -10.57 18.08
N LEU A 195 -4.37 -11.22 18.84
CA LEU A 195 -4.51 -11.37 20.30
C LEU A 195 -4.15 -10.05 21.00
N TYR A 196 -2.94 -9.56 20.75
CA TYR A 196 -2.44 -8.31 21.31
C TYR A 196 -1.35 -7.69 20.42
N PHE A 197 -1.11 -6.40 20.62
CA PHE A 197 -0.03 -5.68 19.96
C PHE A 197 1.23 -5.72 20.84
N ASN A 198 2.33 -6.23 20.28
CA ASN A 198 3.63 -6.20 20.93
C ASN A 198 4.38 -4.93 20.52
N SER A 199 4.51 -4.00 21.48
CA SER A 199 5.16 -2.70 21.26
C SER A 199 6.66 -2.79 21.00
N GLN A 200 7.35 -3.84 21.47
CA GLN A 200 8.79 -4.00 21.27
C GLN A 200 9.11 -4.35 19.82
N PHE A 201 8.32 -5.22 19.21
CA PHE A 201 8.48 -5.64 17.81
C PHE A 201 7.63 -4.83 16.83
N HIS A 202 6.83 -3.89 17.33
CA HIS A 202 5.85 -3.11 16.56
C HIS A 202 4.97 -4.02 15.68
N SER A 203 4.50 -5.13 16.25
CA SER A 203 3.80 -6.19 15.53
C SER A 203 2.60 -6.74 16.30
N TYR A 204 1.61 -7.26 15.59
CA TYR A 204 0.51 -7.99 16.20
C TYR A 204 0.89 -9.46 16.39
N VAL A 205 0.58 -10.01 17.56
CA VAL A 205 0.66 -11.44 17.82
C VAL A 205 -0.67 -12.06 17.41
N VAL A 206 -0.59 -13.03 16.50
CA VAL A 206 -1.74 -13.77 15.94
C VAL A 206 -1.56 -15.25 16.25
N GLN A 207 -2.67 -15.94 16.53
CA GLN A 207 -2.68 -17.38 16.68
C GLN A 207 -2.94 -18.01 15.30
N ILE A 208 -2.04 -18.89 14.87
CA ILE A 208 -2.10 -19.62 13.58
C ILE A 208 -2.65 -21.01 13.82
#